data_AF-A0A198WZX5-F1
#
_entry.id   AF-A0A198WZX5-F1
#
_cell.length_a   1.000
_cell.length_b   1.000
_cell.length_c   1.000
_cell.angle_alpha   90.00
_cell.angle_beta   90.00
_cell.angle_gamma   90.00
#
_symmetry.space_group_name_H-M   'P 1'
#
loop_
_entity.id
_entity.type
_entity.pdbx_description
1 polymer ?
#
loop_
_entity_poly.entity_id
_entity_poly.type
_entity_poly.pdbx_seq_one_letter_code
_entity_poly.pdbx_strand_id
1 'polypeptide(L)'
;MSNTPLMTTLNSSMTWVLRLVLAVLVVMIFATALGIVTQTQERHETYIELQKRSRELNELKIEEQRLMIEQQTFSATPQVAQRAVSELGMFFPTNENRRVITPSAKPDSEPSQNSE
;
A
#
# COMPACT_ATOMS: atom_id res chain seq x y z
N MET A 1 -67.83 -3.88 38.95
CA MET A 1 -67.57 -5.32 39.02
C MET A 1 -67.10 -5.80 37.66
N SER A 2 -65.96 -6.47 37.66
CA SER A 2 -65.23 -7.14 36.56
C SER A 2 -65.95 -7.34 35.22
N ASN A 3 -65.50 -6.59 34.24
CA ASN A 3 -65.67 -6.78 32.80
C ASN A 3 -64.92 -8.06 32.38
N THR A 4 -65.67 -9.15 32.32
CA THR A 4 -65.24 -10.42 31.75
C THR A 4 -65.31 -10.33 30.22
N PRO A 5 -64.22 -10.59 29.47
CA PRO A 5 -64.32 -10.66 28.02
C PRO A 5 -65.10 -11.92 27.64
N LEU A 6 -66.37 -11.73 27.27
CA LEU A 6 -67.08 -12.68 26.44
C LEU A 6 -66.28 -12.88 25.13
N MET A 7 -66.44 -14.07 24.56
CA MET A 7 -66.12 -14.43 23.16
C MET A 7 -64.70 -14.93 22.89
N THR A 8 -64.40 -16.19 23.25
CA THR A 8 -63.48 -17.01 22.42
C THR A 8 -63.70 -18.53 22.61
N THR A 9 -64.84 -19.05 22.14
CA THR A 9 -65.00 -20.50 21.88
C THR A 9 -65.30 -20.73 20.40
N LEU A 10 -64.49 -20.14 19.52
CA LEU A 10 -64.50 -20.45 18.09
C LEU A 10 -63.32 -21.39 17.81
N ASN A 11 -63.64 -22.65 17.51
CA ASN A 11 -62.76 -23.74 17.09
C ASN A 11 -61.37 -23.77 17.77
N SER A 12 -61.26 -24.49 18.89
CA SER A 12 -60.02 -24.69 19.66
C SER A 12 -58.84 -25.19 18.81
N SER A 13 -59.13 -25.94 17.74
CA SER A 13 -58.13 -26.38 16.76
C SER A 13 -57.51 -25.21 15.99
N MET A 14 -58.31 -24.21 15.59
CA MET A 14 -57.87 -23.05 14.80
C MET A 14 -56.98 -22.13 15.64
N THR A 15 -57.32 -21.92 16.91
CA THR A 15 -56.53 -21.08 17.81
C THR A 15 -55.19 -21.72 18.16
N TRP A 16 -55.12 -23.05 18.24
CA TRP A 16 -53.86 -23.77 18.44
C TRP A 16 -52.95 -23.68 17.22
N VAL A 17 -53.50 -23.82 16.00
CA VAL A 17 -52.75 -23.60 14.75
C VAL A 17 -52.22 -22.18 14.68
N LEU A 18 -53.03 -21.17 14.99
CA LEU A 18 -52.61 -19.77 14.96
C LEU A 18 -51.50 -19.47 15.98
N ARG A 19 -51.55 -20.07 17.17
CA ARG A 19 -50.47 -19.98 18.17
C ARG A 19 -49.17 -20.63 17.69
N LEU A 20 -49.26 -21.79 17.02
CA LEU A 20 -48.08 -22.44 16.43
C LEU A 20 -47.45 -21.58 15.33
N VAL A 21 -48.26 -21.04 14.42
CA VAL A 21 -47.78 -20.15 13.35
C VAL A 21 -47.08 -18.91 13.94
N LEU A 22 -47.67 -18.31 14.98
CA LEU A 22 -47.07 -17.15 15.65
C LEU A 22 -45.75 -17.51 16.36
N ALA A 23 -45.67 -18.67 17.00
CA ALA A 23 -44.43 -19.14 17.62
C ALA A 23 -43.32 -19.35 16.58
N VAL A 24 -43.64 -19.97 15.43
CA VAL A 24 -42.68 -20.16 14.33
C VAL A 24 -42.20 -18.82 13.78
N LEU A 25 -43.11 -17.85 13.57
CA LEU A 25 -42.75 -16.52 13.08
C LEU A 25 -41.77 -15.82 14.03
N VAL A 26 -42.01 -15.89 15.34
CA VAL A 26 -41.12 -15.30 16.35
C VAL A 26 -39.73 -15.94 16.30
N VAL A 27 -39.66 -17.27 16.23
CA VAL A 27 -38.38 -18.00 16.10
C VAL A 27 -37.63 -17.57 14.83
N MET A 28 -38.34 -17.41 13.71
CA MET A 28 -37.74 -17.00 12.43
C MET A 28 -37.16 -15.57 12.49
N ILE A 29 -37.81 -14.65 13.20
CA ILE A 29 -37.31 -13.29 13.44
C ILE A 29 -36.02 -13.34 14.27
N PHE A 30 -35.99 -14.12 15.36
CA PHE A 30 -34.78 -14.30 16.16
C PHE A 30 -33.65 -14.96 15.39
N ALA A 31 -33.94 -15.98 14.57
CA ALA A 31 -32.95 -16.62 13.71
C ALA A 31 -32.35 -15.63 12.69
N THR A 32 -33.17 -14.74 12.13
CA THR A 32 -32.72 -13.68 11.21
C THR A 32 -31.81 -12.68 11.93
N ALA A 33 -32.19 -12.25 13.14
CA ALA A 33 -31.38 -11.34 13.94
C ALA A 33 -30.02 -11.96 14.33
N LEU A 34 -30.02 -13.22 14.77
CA LEU A 34 -28.78 -13.96 15.10
C LEU A 34 -27.91 -14.18 13.86
N GLY A 35 -28.50 -14.47 12.70
CA GLY A 35 -27.78 -14.62 11.43
C GLY A 35 -27.10 -13.33 10.96
N ILE A 36 -27.67 -12.16 11.25
CA ILE A 36 -27.04 -10.86 10.96
C ILE A 36 -25.86 -10.61 11.92
N VAL A 37 -25.97 -11.05 13.18
CA VAL A 37 -24.89 -10.91 14.18
C VAL A 37 -23.71 -11.82 13.86
N THR A 38 -23.94 -13.06 13.41
CA THR A 38 -22.84 -13.95 13.01
C THR A 38 -22.08 -13.41 11.79
N GLN A 39 -22.76 -12.77 10.83
CA GLN A 39 -22.10 -12.04 9.74
C GLN A 39 -21.26 -10.84 10.22
N THR A 40 -21.55 -10.32 11.41
CA THR A 40 -20.83 -9.17 11.99
C THR A 40 -19.52 -9.59 12.67
N GLN A 41 -19.40 -10.85 13.12
CA GLN A 41 -18.25 -11.34 13.88
C GLN A 41 -17.11 -11.96 13.03
N GLU A 42 -17.36 -12.39 11.79
CA GLU A 42 -16.35 -12.91 10.85
C GLU A 42 -15.48 -11.82 10.17
N ARG A 43 -15.25 -10.69 10.85
CA ARG A 43 -14.43 -9.59 10.30
C ARG A 43 -12.98 -9.62 10.76
N HIS A 44 -12.62 -10.47 11.72
CA HIS A 44 -11.29 -10.41 12.33
C HIS A 44 -10.32 -11.49 11.84
N GLU A 45 -10.74 -12.71 11.54
CA GLU A 45 -9.79 -13.79 11.14
C GLU A 45 -9.59 -13.90 9.62
N THR A 46 -10.66 -13.84 8.81
CA THR A 46 -10.53 -13.83 7.32
C THR A 46 -9.77 -12.60 6.81
N TYR A 47 -9.81 -11.50 7.58
CA TYR A 47 -9.09 -10.28 7.24
C TYR A 47 -7.58 -10.43 7.43
N ILE A 48 -7.12 -11.23 8.39
CA ILE A 48 -5.68 -11.36 8.71
C ILE A 48 -4.94 -12.12 7.60
N GLU A 49 -5.52 -13.17 7.04
CA GLU A 49 -4.87 -13.95 5.97
C GLU A 49 -4.83 -13.17 4.64
N LEU A 50 -5.94 -12.52 4.28
CA LEU A 50 -6.01 -11.59 3.14
C LEU A 50 -5.04 -10.43 3.31
N GLN A 51 -4.93 -9.88 4.53
CA GLN A 51 -4.00 -8.79 4.83
C GLN A 51 -2.54 -9.24 4.78
N LYS A 52 -2.24 -10.49 5.17
CA LYS A 52 -0.89 -11.07 5.04
C LYS A 52 -0.46 -11.17 3.58
N ARG A 53 -1.30 -11.75 2.71
CA ARG A 53 -1.01 -11.82 1.27
C ARG A 53 -0.93 -10.45 0.60
N SER A 54 -1.79 -9.51 1.00
CA SER A 54 -1.73 -8.12 0.54
C SER A 54 -0.42 -7.44 0.93
N ARG A 55 0.08 -7.70 2.14
CA ARG A 55 1.36 -7.15 2.62
C ARG A 55 2.55 -7.68 1.83
N GLU A 56 2.60 -8.98 1.56
CA GLU A 56 3.63 -9.60 0.71
C GLU A 56 3.64 -8.95 -0.68
N LEU A 57 2.48 -8.80 -1.33
CA LEU A 57 2.38 -8.15 -2.64
C LEU A 57 2.83 -6.68 -2.62
N ASN A 58 2.57 -5.98 -1.53
CA ASN A 58 2.94 -4.57 -1.42
C ASN A 58 4.46 -4.39 -1.28
N GLU A 59 5.11 -5.29 -0.53
CA GLU A 59 6.58 -5.32 -0.42
C GLU A 59 7.24 -5.58 -1.78
N LEU A 60 6.75 -6.59 -2.54
CA LEU A 60 7.27 -6.85 -3.88
C LEU A 60 7.10 -5.65 -4.83
N LYS A 61 5.97 -4.93 -4.76
CA LYS A 61 5.75 -3.73 -5.60
C LYS A 61 6.73 -2.60 -5.31
N ILE A 62 7.10 -2.42 -4.05
CA ILE A 62 8.08 -1.39 -3.66
C ILE A 62 9.45 -1.73 -4.25
N GLU A 63 9.85 -2.99 -4.18
CA GLU A 63 11.14 -3.43 -4.75
C GLU A 63 11.16 -3.28 -6.27
N GLU A 64 10.06 -3.61 -6.96
CA GLU A 64 9.91 -3.37 -8.40
C GLU A 64 10.07 -1.89 -8.77
N GLN A 65 9.44 -0.98 -8.00
CA GLN A 65 9.59 0.47 -8.22
C GLN A 65 11.04 0.92 -8.02
N ARG A 66 11.72 0.39 -7.01
CA ARG A 66 13.14 0.68 -6.76
C ARG A 66 14.01 0.19 -7.92
N LEU A 67 13.82 -1.05 -8.36
CA LEU A 67 14.54 -1.62 -9.49
C LEU A 67 14.29 -0.82 -10.78
N MET A 68 13.08 -0.34 -11.02
CA MET A 68 12.79 0.53 -12.16
C MET A 68 13.56 1.85 -12.09
N ILE A 69 13.70 2.47 -10.91
CA ILE A 69 14.49 3.70 -10.74
C ILE A 69 15.98 3.42 -10.99
N GLU A 70 16.48 2.28 -10.55
CA GLU A 70 17.86 1.83 -10.84
C GLU A 70 18.07 1.63 -12.34
N GLN A 71 17.14 0.98 -13.04
CA GLN A 71 17.19 0.80 -14.50
C GLN A 71 17.06 2.11 -15.28
N GLN A 72 16.17 3.00 -14.85
CA GLN A 72 15.99 4.32 -15.46
C GLN A 72 17.27 5.15 -15.33
N THR A 73 17.93 5.10 -14.18
CA THR A 73 19.23 5.78 -13.96
C THR A 73 20.33 5.20 -14.86
N PHE A 74 20.38 3.88 -14.99
CA PHE A 74 21.35 3.21 -15.86
C PHE A 74 21.13 3.51 -17.35
N SER A 75 19.86 3.65 -17.78
CA SER A 75 19.48 3.85 -19.18
C SER A 75 19.47 5.32 -19.63
N ALA A 76 19.35 6.28 -18.70
CA ALA A 76 19.38 7.71 -19.01
C ALA A 76 20.80 8.23 -19.29
N THR A 77 21.81 7.67 -18.61
CA THR A 77 23.21 8.13 -18.71
C THR A 77 23.79 8.06 -20.14
N PRO A 78 23.61 6.97 -20.90
CA PRO A 78 24.10 6.88 -22.29
C PRO A 78 23.43 7.88 -23.23
N GLN A 79 22.13 8.14 -23.05
CA GLN A 79 21.39 9.06 -23.90
C GLN A 79 21.81 10.52 -23.70
N VAL A 80 22.10 10.92 -22.46
CA VAL A 80 22.62 12.26 -22.17
C VAL A 80 24.02 12.44 -22.74
N ALA A 81 24.89 11.44 -22.58
CA ALA A 81 26.24 11.45 -23.16
C ALA A 81 26.18 11.57 -24.70
N GLN A 82 25.28 10.83 -25.36
CA GLN A 82 25.15 10.89 -26.81
C GLN A 82 24.65 12.26 -27.29
N ARG A 83 23.65 12.85 -26.63
CA ARG A 83 23.18 14.22 -26.95
C ARG A 83 24.26 15.27 -26.69
N ALA A 84 25.05 15.14 -25.62
CA ALA A 84 26.17 16.02 -25.32
C ALA A 84 27.22 16.04 -26.45
N VAL A 85 27.52 14.88 -27.04
CA VAL A 85 28.44 14.77 -28.18
C VAL A 85 27.78 15.30 -29.45
N SER A 86 26.53 14.93 -29.75
CA SER A 86 25.89 15.26 -31.03
C SER A 86 25.39 16.70 -31.13
N GLU A 87 24.84 17.26 -30.06
CA GLU A 87 24.24 18.61 -30.06
C GLU A 87 25.20 19.67 -29.54
N LEU A 88 26.02 19.35 -28.54
CA LEU A 88 26.96 20.29 -27.91
C LEU A 88 28.40 20.14 -28.41
N GLY A 89 28.70 19.12 -29.22
CA GLY A 89 30.05 18.86 -29.72
C GLY A 89 31.05 18.52 -28.61
N MET A 90 30.58 18.07 -27.44
CA MET A 90 31.47 17.69 -26.35
C MET A 90 32.32 16.48 -26.74
N PHE A 91 33.60 16.50 -26.34
CA PHE A 91 34.55 15.41 -26.54
C PHE A 91 35.31 15.16 -25.23
N PHE A 92 35.80 13.93 -25.05
CA PHE A 92 36.64 13.62 -23.90
C PHE A 92 38.02 14.29 -24.07
N PRO A 93 38.48 15.12 -23.12
CA PRO A 93 39.77 15.80 -23.23
C PRO A 93 40.92 14.79 -23.14
N THR A 94 41.83 14.86 -24.11
CA THR A 94 43.10 14.13 -24.12
C THR A 94 44.09 14.74 -23.10
N ASN A 95 45.18 14.03 -22.80
CA ASN A 95 46.17 14.45 -21.79
C ASN A 95 46.78 15.84 -22.08
N GLU A 96 46.84 16.25 -23.34
CA GLU A 96 47.32 17.57 -23.77
C GLU A 96 46.40 18.72 -23.33
N ASN A 97 45.11 18.43 -23.07
CA ASN A 97 44.09 19.42 -22.70
C ASN A 97 43.78 19.41 -21.20
N ARG A 98 44.59 18.74 -20.36
CA ARG A 98 44.38 18.61 -18.91
C ARG A 98 45.45 19.37 -18.13
N ARG A 99 45.05 20.34 -17.30
CA ARG A 99 45.93 21.01 -16.33
C ARG A 99 45.48 20.72 -14.90
N VAL A 100 46.34 20.08 -14.11
CA VAL A 100 46.08 19.80 -12.69
C VAL A 100 46.64 20.94 -11.85
N ILE A 101 45.80 21.54 -11.00
CA ILE A 101 46.20 22.58 -10.06
C ILE A 101 46.16 21.96 -8.67
N THR A 102 47.33 21.76 -8.06
CA THR A 102 47.41 21.37 -6.65
C THR A 102 47.34 22.64 -5.79
N PRO A 103 46.46 22.68 -4.77
CA PRO A 103 46.46 23.77 -3.81
C PRO A 103 47.75 23.67 -2.98
N SER A 104 48.74 24.49 -3.33
CA SER A 104 49.96 24.66 -2.51
C SER A 104 49.61 25.45 -1.27
N ALA A 105 49.44 24.76 -0.14
CA ALA A 105 49.63 25.39 1.15
C ALA A 105 51.13 25.39 1.46
N LYS A 106 51.82 26.49 1.16
CA LYS A 106 52.85 27.16 2.00
C LYS A 106 53.59 28.25 1.20
N PRO A 107 53.50 29.54 1.60
CA PRO A 107 54.31 30.59 1.01
C PRO A 107 55.56 30.76 1.87
N ASP A 108 56.68 30.09 1.57
CA ASP A 108 57.92 30.35 2.29
C ASP A 108 59.16 30.31 1.37
N SER A 109 59.84 31.46 1.36
CA SER A 109 61.30 31.68 1.23
C SER A 109 62.01 31.43 -0.12
N GLU A 110 62.35 32.54 -0.80
CA GLU A 110 63.68 32.75 -1.43
C GLU A 110 64.79 32.47 -0.38
N PRO A 111 65.99 31.92 -0.74
CA PRO A 111 66.97 32.68 -1.53
C PRO A 111 68.05 31.90 -2.35
N SER A 112 68.67 32.62 -3.31
CA SER A 112 70.07 32.51 -3.82
C SER A 112 70.50 31.42 -4.84
N GLN A 113 70.87 31.87 -6.06
CA GLN A 113 72.16 31.62 -6.78
C GLN A 113 72.04 32.23 -8.20
N ASN A 114 72.50 33.46 -8.46
CA ASN A 114 73.85 33.90 -8.87
C ASN A 114 74.48 33.22 -10.10
N SER A 115 74.68 34.07 -11.12
CA SER A 115 75.84 34.16 -12.02
C SER A 115 76.02 33.11 -13.13
N GLU A 116 75.77 33.52 -14.37
CA GLU A 116 76.80 33.79 -15.40
C GLU A 116 76.27 34.82 -16.42
#